data_AF-X2LC90-F1
#
_entry.id   AF-X2LC90-F1
#
_cell.length_a   1.000
_cell.length_b   1.000
_cell.length_c   1.000
_cell.angle_alpha   90.00
_cell.angle_beta   90.00
_cell.angle_gamma   90.00
#
_symmetry.space_group_name_H-M   'P 1'
#
loop_
_entity.id
_entity.type
_entity.pdbx_description
1 polymer ?
#
loop_
_entity_poly.entity_id
_entity_poly.type
_entity_poly.pdbx_seq_one_letter_code
_entity_poly.pdbx_strand_id
1 'polypeptide(L)'
;MTRYPSVLLLSVALLGACAARTAGDMMVSVPALDSEIVVRTCSRFAGAVCSIRYRDKEYIDTRDHGRLLQSASSFDGYGECYNPTEGGSERDRWASSSVLREARVEKNHLWTLTDMAFWLPPSRAYPKGCGQRRQQVEAVNTVPLSGHLLEKQVSVGIPGFPNVIEHRVTYHVPAPFSQGTFEASTGYLPKEFSLALYYDPVENTEREAGDRRGEQVLPVILATPDRLHAMGVYSPDLPRAGRGYGRFFYPDVVKWNCVFREKDVKAGPYTYRCLVVLGTVAEVQESLRRLVKPAAR
;
A
#
# COMPACT_ATOMS: atom_id res chain seq x y z
N MET A 1 38.76 0.13 -70.36
CA MET A 1 38.34 -0.91 -69.39
C MET A 1 38.78 -0.46 -68.01
N THR A 2 37.88 0.11 -67.23
CA THR A 2 38.19 0.61 -65.88
C THR A 2 36.96 0.34 -65.02
N ARG A 3 37.10 -0.61 -64.09
CA ARG A 3 36.02 -1.07 -63.18
C ARG A 3 35.94 -0.13 -61.99
N TYR A 4 34.75 0.39 -61.68
CA TYR A 4 34.42 0.98 -60.39
C TYR A 4 33.99 -0.12 -59.41
N PRO A 5 34.39 -0.09 -58.13
CA PRO A 5 33.85 -1.00 -57.13
C PRO A 5 32.54 -0.43 -56.56
N SER A 6 31.49 -1.24 -56.55
CA SER A 6 30.24 -0.95 -55.86
C SER A 6 30.45 -1.12 -54.35
N VAL A 7 30.20 -0.05 -53.59
CA VAL A 7 30.12 -0.11 -52.12
C VAL A 7 28.70 -0.51 -51.75
N LEU A 8 28.56 -1.70 -51.16
CA LEU A 8 27.31 -2.20 -50.61
C LEU A 8 27.15 -1.67 -49.17
N LEU A 9 26.23 -0.72 -48.96
CA LEU A 9 25.85 -0.24 -47.63
C LEU A 9 24.94 -1.27 -46.96
N LEU A 10 25.48 -2.05 -46.01
CA LEU A 10 24.69 -2.88 -45.11
C LEU A 10 24.00 -1.98 -44.07
N SER A 11 22.69 -1.83 -44.18
CA SER A 11 21.86 -1.20 -43.16
C SER A 11 21.62 -2.20 -42.04
N VAL A 12 22.29 -2.03 -40.90
CA VAL A 12 22.02 -2.83 -39.70
C VAL A 12 20.78 -2.24 -39.01
N ALA A 13 19.65 -2.92 -39.15
CA ALA A 13 18.46 -2.62 -38.37
C ALA A 13 18.69 -3.08 -36.92
N LEU A 14 18.86 -2.13 -36.01
CA LEU A 14 18.84 -2.36 -34.56
C LEU A 14 17.39 -2.67 -34.15
N LEU A 15 17.05 -3.95 -34.09
CA LEU A 15 15.86 -4.43 -33.39
C LEU A 15 16.08 -4.22 -31.88
N GLY A 16 15.54 -3.13 -31.34
CA GLY A 16 15.45 -2.93 -29.91
C GLY A 16 14.60 -4.03 -29.28
N ALA A 17 15.21 -4.89 -28.48
CA ALA A 17 14.50 -5.88 -27.68
C ALA A 17 13.63 -5.13 -26.66
N CYS A 18 12.33 -5.03 -26.92
CA CYS A 18 11.36 -4.64 -25.90
C CYS A 18 11.32 -5.78 -24.89
N ALA A 19 12.00 -5.63 -23.76
CA ALA A 19 11.96 -6.62 -22.68
C ALA A 19 10.50 -6.86 -22.30
N ALA A 20 10.04 -8.10 -22.45
CA ALA A 20 8.71 -8.49 -22.01
C ALA A 20 8.59 -8.15 -20.52
N ARG A 21 7.69 -7.24 -20.19
CA ARG A 21 7.41 -6.84 -18.81
C ARG A 21 6.85 -8.08 -18.09
N THR A 22 7.51 -8.56 -17.04
CA THR A 22 6.96 -9.64 -16.20
C THR A 22 5.58 -9.22 -15.70
N ALA A 23 4.61 -10.13 -15.71
CA ALA A 23 3.30 -9.87 -15.15
C ALA A 23 3.44 -9.36 -13.71
N GLY A 24 2.89 -8.17 -13.42
CA GLY A 24 2.99 -7.52 -12.11
C GLY A 24 4.07 -6.43 -11.97
N ASP A 25 5.01 -6.29 -12.90
CA ASP A 25 5.98 -5.19 -12.92
C ASP A 25 5.43 -3.98 -13.71
N MET A 26 4.41 -3.32 -13.16
CA MET A 26 3.75 -2.19 -13.82
C MET A 26 4.19 -0.85 -13.25
N MET A 27 4.02 0.21 -14.05
CA MET A 27 4.34 1.59 -13.65
C MET A 27 3.34 2.55 -14.25
N VAL A 28 2.93 3.55 -13.46
CA VAL A 28 2.28 4.76 -13.93
C VAL A 28 3.11 5.97 -13.51
N SER A 29 3.09 7.01 -14.33
CA SER A 29 3.80 8.25 -14.09
C SER A 29 2.85 9.38 -14.52
N VAL A 30 2.58 10.30 -13.59
CA VAL A 30 1.51 11.30 -13.73
C VAL A 30 1.99 12.65 -13.21
N PRO A 31 1.88 13.73 -14.00
CA PRO A 31 2.16 15.08 -13.54
C PRO A 31 1.34 15.44 -12.30
N ALA A 32 2.00 15.96 -11.27
CA ALA A 32 1.38 16.40 -10.04
C ALA A 32 2.06 17.66 -9.52
N LEU A 33 1.27 18.74 -9.38
CA LEU A 33 1.75 20.07 -9.00
C LEU A 33 2.94 20.50 -9.89
N ASP A 34 4.15 20.60 -9.31
CA ASP A 34 5.40 21.02 -9.94
C ASP A 34 6.32 19.84 -10.32
N SER A 35 5.87 18.60 -10.17
CA SER A 35 6.68 17.41 -10.44
C SER A 35 5.83 16.26 -11.02
N GLU A 36 6.30 15.03 -10.88
CA GLU A 36 5.65 13.81 -11.35
C GLU A 36 5.57 12.78 -10.22
N ILE A 37 4.40 12.17 -10.04
CA ILE A 37 4.24 11.01 -9.17
C ILE A 37 4.47 9.76 -10.02
N VAL A 38 5.45 8.96 -9.64
CA VAL A 38 5.73 7.64 -10.22
C VAL A 38 5.31 6.56 -9.24
N VAL A 39 4.39 5.68 -9.63
CA VAL A 39 3.98 4.53 -8.82
C VAL A 39 4.35 3.24 -9.55
N ARG A 40 5.00 2.32 -8.86
CA ARG A 40 5.40 1.02 -9.39
C ARG A 40 4.84 -0.12 -8.55
N THR A 41 4.38 -1.15 -9.26
CA THR A 41 4.10 -2.47 -8.70
C THR A 41 5.23 -3.42 -9.08
N CYS A 42 5.42 -4.48 -8.29
CA CYS A 42 6.48 -5.44 -8.51
C CYS A 42 5.95 -6.87 -8.47
N SER A 43 6.34 -7.68 -9.46
CA SER A 43 6.02 -9.10 -9.57
C SER A 43 6.55 -9.90 -8.36
N ARG A 44 7.73 -9.56 -7.85
CA ARG A 44 8.33 -10.13 -6.62
C ARG A 44 7.42 -10.04 -5.39
N PHE A 45 6.48 -9.11 -5.35
CA PHE A 45 5.54 -8.90 -4.25
C PHE A 45 4.09 -9.12 -4.70
N ALA A 46 3.87 -10.05 -5.63
CA ALA A 46 2.55 -10.40 -6.14
C ALA A 46 1.72 -9.19 -6.60
N GLY A 47 2.39 -8.20 -7.21
CA GLY A 47 1.74 -6.98 -7.71
C GLY A 47 1.49 -5.89 -6.67
N ALA A 48 1.97 -6.03 -5.42
CA ALA A 48 1.95 -4.96 -4.43
C ALA A 48 2.72 -3.72 -4.92
N VAL A 49 2.35 -2.53 -4.41
CA VAL A 49 3.07 -1.30 -4.75
C VAL A 49 4.39 -1.27 -4.01
N CYS A 50 5.47 -1.31 -4.77
CA CYS A 50 6.83 -1.46 -4.29
C CYS A 50 7.65 -0.16 -4.37
N SER A 51 7.15 0.84 -5.09
CA SER A 51 7.80 2.16 -5.16
C SER A 51 6.79 3.26 -5.41
N ILE A 52 7.01 4.38 -4.74
CA ILE A 52 6.29 5.65 -4.93
C ILE A 52 7.33 6.75 -4.89
N ARG A 53 7.51 7.46 -6.01
CA ARG A 53 8.42 8.61 -6.11
C ARG A 53 7.68 9.89 -6.42
N TYR A 54 8.14 10.99 -5.82
CA TYR A 54 7.65 12.34 -6.09
C TYR A 54 8.71 13.37 -5.68
N ARG A 55 8.97 14.40 -6.50
CA ARG A 55 10.04 15.41 -6.28
C ARG A 55 11.39 14.79 -5.89
N ASP A 56 11.85 13.85 -6.70
CA ASP A 56 13.11 13.10 -6.51
C ASP A 56 13.25 12.31 -5.19
N LYS A 57 12.16 12.19 -4.41
CA LYS A 57 12.13 11.43 -3.17
C LYS A 57 11.43 10.09 -3.36
N GLU A 58 12.02 9.02 -2.85
CA GLU A 58 11.39 7.71 -2.73
C GLU A 58 10.65 7.63 -1.39
N TYR A 59 9.33 7.46 -1.44
CA TYR A 59 8.48 7.36 -0.26
C TYR A 59 8.24 5.92 0.17
N ILE A 60 8.17 4.98 -0.78
CA ILE A 60 8.04 3.54 -0.54
C ILE A 60 9.22 2.87 -1.24
N ASP A 61 10.00 2.04 -0.54
CA ASP A 61 11.13 1.34 -1.13
C ASP A 61 11.07 -0.17 -0.85
N THR A 62 11.93 -0.95 -1.50
CA THR A 62 12.03 -2.40 -1.28
C THR A 62 13.33 -2.80 -0.62
N ARG A 63 13.89 -1.95 0.26
CA ARG A 63 15.20 -2.22 0.88
C ARG A 63 15.19 -3.53 1.67
N ASP A 64 14.05 -3.88 2.26
CA ASP A 64 13.77 -5.20 2.80
C ASP A 64 12.37 -5.69 2.35
N HIS A 65 12.06 -6.95 2.68
CA HIS A 65 10.80 -7.58 2.28
C HIS A 65 9.65 -7.06 3.15
N GLY A 66 8.62 -6.48 2.52
CA GLY A 66 7.41 -6.03 3.21
C GLY A 66 7.27 -4.51 3.39
N ARG A 67 8.30 -3.72 3.06
CA ARG A 67 8.15 -2.26 2.88
C ARG A 67 7.42 -2.00 1.57
N LEU A 68 6.12 -1.88 1.63
CA LEU A 68 5.26 -1.73 0.46
C LEU A 68 4.16 -0.72 0.80
N LEU A 69 3.49 -0.21 -0.22
CA LEU A 69 2.10 0.22 -0.03
C LEU A 69 1.25 -1.03 -0.30
N GLN A 70 0.74 -1.63 0.77
CA GLN A 70 0.06 -2.93 0.70
C GLN A 70 -1.13 -3.06 1.63
N SER A 71 -1.91 -4.10 1.40
CA SER A 71 -3.13 -4.41 2.14
C SER A 71 -3.04 -5.76 2.85
N ALA A 72 -3.74 -5.86 3.98
CA ALA A 72 -3.82 -7.09 4.75
C ALA A 72 -5.17 -7.22 5.45
N SER A 73 -5.51 -8.42 5.92
CA SER A 73 -6.70 -8.64 6.75
C SER A 73 -6.43 -9.65 7.85
N SER A 74 -7.15 -9.63 8.96
CA SER A 74 -7.09 -10.68 9.98
C SER A 74 -8.47 -10.96 10.56
N PHE A 75 -8.72 -12.20 10.96
CA PHE A 75 -10.06 -12.66 11.34
C PHE A 75 -10.09 -13.26 12.74
N ASP A 76 -11.27 -13.22 13.36
CA ASP A 76 -11.59 -13.87 14.64
C ASP A 76 -10.65 -13.56 15.81
N GLY A 77 -9.96 -12.42 15.73
CA GLY A 77 -9.05 -11.94 16.78
C GLY A 77 -7.69 -12.63 16.81
N TYR A 78 -7.33 -13.43 15.80
CA TYR A 78 -6.03 -14.12 15.73
C TYR A 78 -4.85 -13.19 15.37
N GLY A 79 -5.12 -12.00 14.83
CA GLY A 79 -4.07 -11.09 14.37
C GLY A 79 -3.16 -11.77 13.34
N GLU A 80 -1.84 -11.57 13.45
CA GLU A 80 -0.82 -12.13 12.54
C GLU A 80 -0.89 -13.66 12.36
N CYS A 81 -1.47 -14.41 13.30
CA CYS A 81 -1.60 -15.88 13.20
C CYS A 81 -2.67 -16.36 12.22
N TYR A 82 -3.55 -15.47 11.75
CA TYR A 82 -4.50 -15.73 10.66
C TYR A 82 -4.70 -14.44 9.87
N ASN A 83 -3.64 -14.06 9.15
CA ASN A 83 -3.53 -12.75 8.53
C ASN A 83 -3.15 -12.88 7.04
N PRO A 84 -4.12 -12.92 6.13
CA PRO A 84 -3.85 -12.78 4.70
C PRO A 84 -3.16 -11.43 4.40
N THR A 85 -2.06 -11.47 3.67
CA THR A 85 -1.21 -10.33 3.30
C THR A 85 -0.97 -10.29 1.79
N GLU A 86 -1.09 -9.10 1.21
CA GLU A 86 -0.88 -8.92 -0.23
C GLU A 86 0.55 -9.27 -0.67
N GLY A 87 1.56 -8.71 0.00
CA GLY A 87 2.96 -8.85 -0.41
C GLY A 87 3.56 -10.25 -0.18
N GLY A 88 2.91 -11.09 0.62
CA GLY A 88 3.38 -12.45 0.96
C GLY A 88 3.65 -12.66 2.45
N SER A 89 4.35 -13.75 2.75
CA SER A 89 4.67 -14.26 4.09
C SER A 89 5.94 -13.62 4.66
N GLU A 90 6.10 -13.65 5.99
CA GLU A 90 7.32 -13.18 6.68
C GLU A 90 8.60 -13.91 6.26
N ARG A 91 8.46 -15.12 5.71
CA ARG A 91 9.59 -15.93 5.26
C ARG A 91 10.00 -15.65 3.83
N ASP A 92 9.19 -14.89 3.10
CA ASP A 92 9.48 -14.55 1.72
C ASP A 92 10.72 -13.66 1.64
N ARG A 93 11.48 -13.87 0.57
CA ARG A 93 12.72 -13.12 0.30
C ARG A 93 12.66 -12.61 -1.13
N TRP A 94 12.95 -13.49 -2.08
CA TRP A 94 13.13 -13.15 -3.50
C TRP A 94 11.86 -13.32 -4.34
N ALA A 95 10.88 -14.05 -3.84
CA ALA A 95 9.56 -14.24 -4.43
C ALA A 95 8.50 -14.17 -3.34
N SER A 96 7.27 -13.87 -3.73
CA SER A 96 6.11 -13.87 -2.86
C SER A 96 5.44 -15.24 -2.85
N SER A 97 4.94 -15.63 -1.69
CA SER A 97 4.00 -16.73 -1.50
C SER A 97 2.58 -16.36 -1.91
N SER A 98 2.24 -15.06 -1.94
CA SER A 98 1.01 -14.59 -2.58
C SER A 98 1.10 -14.77 -4.09
N VAL A 99 -0.03 -15.01 -4.73
CA VAL A 99 -0.09 -15.28 -6.17
C VAL A 99 -0.85 -14.17 -6.88
N LEU A 100 -0.14 -13.41 -7.71
CA LEU A 100 -0.76 -12.47 -8.64
C LEU A 100 -1.53 -13.27 -9.71
N ARG A 101 -2.85 -13.09 -9.75
CA ARG A 101 -3.73 -13.75 -10.71
C ARG A 101 -3.84 -12.94 -11.99
N GLU A 102 -4.05 -11.64 -11.84
CA GLU A 102 -4.25 -10.73 -12.97
C GLU A 102 -3.68 -9.35 -12.65
N ALA A 103 -3.22 -8.65 -13.68
CA ALA A 103 -2.67 -7.31 -13.57
C ALA A 103 -2.90 -6.53 -14.86
N ARG A 104 -3.25 -5.26 -14.74
CA ARG A 104 -3.40 -4.34 -15.87
C ARG A 104 -3.03 -2.92 -15.48
N VAL A 105 -2.55 -2.17 -16.47
CA VAL A 105 -2.26 -0.74 -16.36
C VAL A 105 -2.97 -0.01 -17.50
N GLU A 106 -3.66 1.06 -17.16
CA GLU A 106 -4.31 1.93 -18.13
C GLU A 106 -4.19 3.38 -17.69
N LYS A 107 -3.53 4.22 -18.50
CA LYS A 107 -3.32 5.66 -18.20
C LYS A 107 -2.69 5.84 -16.81
N ASN A 108 -3.41 6.45 -15.88
CA ASN A 108 -3.01 6.69 -14.50
C ASN A 108 -3.53 5.63 -13.50
N HIS A 109 -4.05 4.51 -14.00
CA HIS A 109 -4.63 3.44 -13.20
C HIS A 109 -3.79 2.16 -13.26
N LEU A 110 -3.56 1.58 -12.09
CA LEU A 110 -3.04 0.23 -11.91
C LEU A 110 -4.14 -0.63 -11.29
N TRP A 111 -4.31 -1.85 -11.77
CA TRP A 111 -5.26 -2.80 -11.21
C TRP A 111 -4.61 -4.17 -11.07
N THR A 112 -4.84 -4.85 -9.95
CA THR A 112 -4.36 -6.21 -9.69
C THR A 112 -5.43 -7.05 -9.00
N LEU A 113 -5.40 -8.35 -9.27
CA LEU A 113 -6.10 -9.37 -8.48
C LEU A 113 -5.06 -10.34 -7.91
N THR A 114 -4.99 -10.44 -6.58
CA THR A 114 -3.98 -11.24 -5.89
C THR A 114 -4.63 -12.22 -4.93
N ASP A 115 -4.25 -13.50 -4.99
CA ASP A 115 -4.57 -14.50 -3.97
C ASP A 115 -3.54 -14.38 -2.85
N MET A 116 -3.97 -13.84 -1.71
CA MET A 116 -3.07 -13.50 -0.61
C MET A 116 -2.57 -14.76 0.09
N ALA A 117 -1.29 -14.78 0.45
CA ALA A 117 -0.75 -15.75 1.39
C ALA A 117 -1.01 -15.32 2.84
N PHE A 118 -0.91 -16.25 3.78
CA PHE A 118 -0.85 -15.91 5.20
C PHE A 118 0.53 -15.35 5.57
N TRP A 119 0.55 -14.30 6.39
CA TRP A 119 1.78 -13.70 6.92
C TRP A 119 2.67 -14.75 7.59
N LEU A 120 2.11 -15.53 8.52
CA LEU A 120 2.79 -16.66 9.14
C LEU A 120 2.52 -17.94 8.32
N PRO A 121 3.56 -18.70 7.95
CA PRO A 121 3.35 -20.00 7.31
C PRO A 121 2.75 -21.01 8.30
N PRO A 122 2.18 -22.14 7.80
CA PRO A 122 1.64 -23.18 8.66
C PRO A 122 2.64 -23.65 9.72
N SER A 123 2.12 -23.92 10.92
CA SER A 123 2.88 -24.34 12.10
C SER A 123 3.96 -23.37 12.58
N ARG A 124 3.91 -22.10 12.16
CA ARG A 124 4.85 -21.09 12.63
C ARG A 124 4.55 -20.70 14.08
N ALA A 125 5.48 -21.02 14.98
CA ALA A 125 5.46 -20.53 16.34
C ALA A 125 5.46 -18.99 16.40
N TYR A 126 4.68 -18.47 17.33
CA TYR A 126 4.44 -17.06 17.56
C TYR A 126 4.34 -16.77 19.08
N PRO A 127 5.48 -16.78 19.79
CA PRO A 127 5.50 -16.83 21.27
C PRO A 127 4.85 -15.64 21.98
N LYS A 128 4.67 -14.50 21.30
CA LYS A 128 3.99 -13.30 21.85
C LYS A 128 2.45 -13.40 21.87
N GLY A 129 1.89 -14.50 21.36
CA GLY A 129 0.47 -14.79 21.35
C GLY A 129 -0.29 -14.13 20.18
N CYS A 130 -1.33 -14.81 19.69
CA CYS A 130 -2.06 -14.45 18.48
C CYS A 130 -3.13 -13.39 18.75
N GLY A 131 -2.81 -12.11 18.51
CA GLY A 131 -3.78 -11.01 18.59
C GLY A 131 -4.49 -10.94 19.95
N GLN A 132 -5.82 -11.03 19.94
CA GLN A 132 -6.66 -11.10 21.15
C GLN A 132 -6.63 -12.49 21.81
N ARG A 133 -6.26 -13.54 21.05
CA ARG A 133 -6.15 -14.92 21.50
C ARG A 133 -4.74 -15.23 21.99
N ARG A 134 -4.35 -14.60 23.10
CA ARG A 134 -2.98 -14.66 23.65
C ARG A 134 -2.47 -16.07 23.98
N GLN A 135 -3.38 -17.02 24.26
CA GLN A 135 -3.04 -18.41 24.55
C GLN A 135 -2.71 -19.23 23.29
N GLN A 136 -3.16 -18.78 22.12
CA GLN A 136 -2.71 -19.35 20.85
C GLN A 136 -1.35 -18.75 20.54
N VAL A 137 -0.32 -19.59 20.41
CA VAL A 137 1.08 -19.18 20.20
C VAL A 137 1.67 -19.77 18.91
N GLU A 138 0.81 -20.12 17.97
CA GLU A 138 1.17 -20.68 16.66
C GLU A 138 0.15 -20.23 15.62
N ALA A 139 0.61 -20.05 14.38
CA ALA A 139 -0.23 -19.80 13.22
C ALA A 139 -1.33 -20.86 13.08
N VAL A 140 -2.55 -20.44 12.73
CA VAL A 140 -3.72 -21.34 12.69
C VAL A 140 -4.10 -21.79 11.29
N ASN A 141 -3.46 -21.23 10.26
CA ASN A 141 -3.57 -21.70 8.89
C ASN A 141 -2.84 -23.03 8.70
N THR A 142 -3.41 -23.88 7.85
CA THR A 142 -2.85 -25.20 7.50
C THR A 142 -2.17 -25.23 6.13
N VAL A 143 -2.38 -24.19 5.32
CA VAL A 143 -1.77 -23.99 4.00
C VAL A 143 -1.20 -22.58 3.88
N PRO A 144 -0.24 -22.31 2.97
CA PRO A 144 0.33 -20.97 2.78
C PRO A 144 -0.62 -19.97 2.11
N LEU A 145 -1.35 -20.38 1.07
CA LEU A 145 -2.32 -19.52 0.38
C LEU A 145 -3.63 -19.46 1.16
N SER A 146 -4.20 -18.27 1.28
CA SER A 146 -5.38 -18.04 2.10
C SER A 146 -6.70 -18.25 1.35
N GLY A 147 -6.71 -18.14 0.02
CA GLY A 147 -7.94 -18.08 -0.77
C GLY A 147 -8.71 -16.77 -0.61
N HIS A 148 -8.21 -15.82 0.19
CA HIS A 148 -8.72 -14.45 0.21
C HIS A 148 -8.14 -13.69 -0.97
N LEU A 149 -8.99 -13.35 -1.94
CA LEU A 149 -8.58 -12.56 -3.09
C LEU A 149 -8.63 -11.07 -2.73
N LEU A 150 -7.60 -10.34 -3.14
CA LEU A 150 -7.52 -8.90 -3.05
C LEU A 150 -7.57 -8.33 -4.47
N GLU A 151 -8.68 -7.67 -4.80
CA GLU A 151 -8.71 -6.76 -5.92
C GLU A 151 -8.21 -5.39 -5.46
N LYS A 152 -7.24 -4.82 -6.17
CA LYS A 152 -6.69 -3.50 -5.88
C LYS A 152 -6.76 -2.62 -7.12
N GLN A 153 -7.19 -1.37 -6.90
CA GLN A 153 -7.17 -0.30 -7.89
C GLN A 153 -6.41 0.89 -7.32
N VAL A 154 -5.38 1.33 -8.03
CA VAL A 154 -4.58 2.50 -7.67
C VAL A 154 -4.71 3.53 -8.79
N SER A 155 -5.25 4.69 -8.47
CA SER A 155 -5.41 5.81 -9.41
C SER A 155 -4.53 6.97 -8.96
N VAL A 156 -3.62 7.42 -9.81
CA VAL A 156 -2.70 8.53 -9.49
C VAL A 156 -3.23 9.83 -10.06
N GLY A 157 -3.42 10.83 -9.21
CA GLY A 157 -4.04 12.11 -9.56
C GLY A 157 -5.55 11.95 -9.77
N ILE A 158 -6.34 12.47 -8.83
CA ILE A 158 -7.80 12.50 -8.94
C ILE A 158 -8.29 13.92 -9.28
N PRO A 159 -9.51 14.10 -9.83
CA PRO A 159 -10.02 15.42 -10.20
C PRO A 159 -9.92 16.44 -9.05
N GLY A 160 -9.21 17.55 -9.30
CA GLY A 160 -8.98 18.61 -8.31
C GLY A 160 -7.87 18.36 -7.28
N PHE A 161 -7.26 17.17 -7.28
CA PHE A 161 -6.20 16.76 -6.35
C PHE A 161 -5.11 15.96 -7.09
N PRO A 162 -4.22 16.65 -7.83
CA PRO A 162 -3.21 16.00 -8.65
C PRO A 162 -2.15 15.23 -7.83
N ASN A 163 -1.94 15.63 -6.57
CA ASN A 163 -0.99 15.01 -5.63
C ASN A 163 -1.59 13.88 -4.79
N VAL A 164 -2.76 13.35 -5.17
CA VAL A 164 -3.46 12.30 -4.42
C VAL A 164 -3.49 11.00 -5.22
N ILE A 165 -3.10 9.92 -4.56
CA ILE A 165 -3.25 8.55 -5.03
C ILE A 165 -4.49 7.95 -4.35
N GLU A 166 -5.49 7.60 -5.14
CA GLU A 166 -6.63 6.84 -4.64
C GLU A 166 -6.27 5.35 -4.62
N HIS A 167 -6.32 4.75 -3.43
CA HIS A 167 -6.13 3.33 -3.21
C HIS A 167 -7.47 2.71 -2.81
N ARG A 168 -8.10 2.02 -3.75
CA ARG A 168 -9.33 1.26 -3.53
C ARG A 168 -9.00 -0.22 -3.52
N VAL A 169 -9.44 -0.93 -2.49
CA VAL A 169 -9.27 -2.37 -2.39
C VAL A 169 -10.59 -3.06 -2.10
N THR A 170 -10.77 -4.23 -2.69
CA THR A 170 -11.87 -5.14 -2.42
C THR A 170 -11.33 -6.48 -1.97
N TYR A 171 -11.64 -6.86 -0.74
CA TYR A 171 -11.34 -8.18 -0.19
C TYR A 171 -12.48 -9.13 -0.51
N HIS A 172 -12.20 -10.19 -1.26
CA HIS A 172 -13.14 -11.29 -1.46
C HIS A 172 -12.88 -12.35 -0.39
N VAL A 173 -13.71 -12.32 0.64
CA VAL A 173 -13.60 -13.21 1.80
C VAL A 173 -14.23 -14.57 1.44
N PRO A 174 -13.51 -15.70 1.55
CA PRO A 174 -13.96 -17.00 1.06
C PRO A 174 -14.99 -17.69 1.98
N ALA A 175 -15.08 -17.27 3.24
CA ALA A 175 -15.90 -17.89 4.27
C ALA A 175 -16.40 -16.85 5.30
N PRO A 176 -17.44 -17.13 6.08
CA PRO A 176 -17.85 -16.24 7.15
C PRO A 176 -16.89 -16.28 8.35
N PHE A 177 -16.78 -15.16 9.07
CA PHE A 177 -16.01 -14.97 10.30
C PHE A 177 -16.77 -14.11 11.30
N SER A 178 -16.51 -14.28 12.60
CA SER A 178 -17.17 -13.49 13.65
C SER A 178 -16.77 -12.01 13.62
N GLN A 179 -15.52 -11.72 13.24
CA GLN A 179 -14.99 -10.37 13.06
C GLN A 179 -13.86 -10.35 12.05
N GLY A 180 -13.69 -9.19 11.39
CA GLY A 180 -12.59 -8.93 10.45
C GLY A 180 -11.92 -7.60 10.77
N THR A 181 -10.60 -7.57 10.70
CA THR A 181 -9.79 -6.35 10.66
C THR A 181 -9.17 -6.26 9.28
N PHE A 182 -9.52 -5.24 8.52
CA PHE A 182 -9.02 -4.99 7.17
C PHE A 182 -8.07 -3.79 7.21
N GLU A 183 -6.77 -4.03 7.10
CA GLU A 183 -5.78 -2.97 6.85
C GLU A 183 -5.81 -2.63 5.36
N ALA A 184 -6.81 -1.85 4.95
CA ALA A 184 -7.11 -1.54 3.55
C ALA A 184 -5.96 -0.87 2.82
N SER A 185 -5.22 0.00 3.52
CA SER A 185 -4.01 0.61 2.99
C SER A 185 -2.99 0.79 4.09
N THR A 186 -1.78 0.31 3.87
CA THR A 186 -0.65 0.48 4.78
C THR A 186 0.55 0.98 4.01
N GLY A 187 1.11 2.12 4.41
CA GLY A 187 2.36 2.65 3.87
C GLY A 187 3.51 2.42 4.84
N TYR A 188 4.56 1.73 4.37
CA TYR A 188 5.82 1.55 5.07
C TYR A 188 6.88 2.47 4.45
N LEU A 189 7.19 3.58 5.13
CA LEU A 189 8.11 4.60 4.63
C LEU A 189 9.50 4.48 5.27
N PRO A 190 10.58 4.85 4.55
CA PRO A 190 11.92 4.93 5.10
C PRO A 190 11.97 5.74 6.41
N LYS A 191 12.86 5.37 7.34
CA LYS A 191 12.96 6.02 8.66
C LYS A 191 13.24 7.54 8.63
N GLU A 192 13.71 8.07 7.51
CA GLU A 192 13.90 9.51 7.33
C GLU A 192 12.59 10.31 7.34
N PHE A 193 11.44 9.64 7.10
CA PHE A 193 10.10 10.22 7.33
C PHE A 193 9.74 10.20 8.83
N SER A 194 10.66 10.63 9.69
CA SER A 194 10.59 10.47 11.14
C SER A 194 9.64 11.45 11.84
N LEU A 195 9.24 12.54 11.18
CA LEU A 195 8.23 13.46 11.70
C LEU A 195 6.85 12.85 11.49
N ALA A 196 6.20 12.44 12.59
CA ALA A 196 4.85 11.90 12.57
C ALA A 196 3.86 12.91 13.14
N LEU A 197 2.86 13.27 12.35
CA LEU A 197 1.82 14.23 12.72
C LEU A 197 0.45 13.56 12.70
N TYR A 198 -0.38 13.94 13.67
CA TYR A 198 -1.82 13.77 13.58
C TYR A 198 -2.42 15.10 13.14
N TYR A 199 -3.17 15.08 12.05
CA TYR A 199 -3.78 16.29 11.49
C TYR A 199 -5.29 16.21 11.61
N ASP A 200 -5.89 17.23 12.20
CA ASP A 200 -7.32 17.46 12.22
C ASP A 200 -7.70 18.37 11.04
N PRO A 201 -8.30 17.82 9.97
CA PRO A 201 -8.69 18.60 8.79
C PRO A 201 -9.91 19.49 9.03
N VAL A 202 -10.67 19.29 10.11
CA VAL A 202 -11.84 20.11 10.46
C VAL A 202 -11.40 21.33 11.25
N GLU A 203 -10.61 21.11 12.30
CA GLU A 203 -10.06 22.18 13.13
C GLU A 203 -8.85 22.87 12.47
N ASN A 204 -8.33 22.29 11.38
CA ASN A 204 -7.12 22.72 10.70
C ASN A 204 -5.91 22.83 11.66
N THR A 205 -5.75 21.83 12.51
CA THR A 205 -4.66 21.77 13.49
C THR A 205 -3.83 20.52 13.31
N GLU A 206 -2.51 20.67 13.50
CA GLU A 206 -1.60 19.53 13.62
C GLU A 206 -1.12 19.38 15.05
N ARG A 207 -0.76 18.15 15.39
CA ARG A 207 0.02 17.85 16.59
C ARG A 207 1.00 16.73 16.29
N GLU A 208 2.15 16.75 16.94
CA GLU A 208 3.08 15.63 16.87
C GLU A 208 2.47 14.37 17.49
N ALA A 209 2.74 13.22 16.87
CA ALA A 209 2.20 11.94 17.29
C ALA A 209 2.83 11.38 18.58
N GLY A 210 3.99 11.90 18.98
CA GLY A 210 4.79 11.39 20.10
C GLY A 210 5.22 9.92 19.90
N ASP A 211 5.47 9.20 20.99
CA ASP A 211 5.94 7.80 20.94
C ASP A 211 4.83 6.75 20.96
N ARG A 212 3.56 7.19 20.96
CA ARG A 212 2.43 6.26 20.98
C ARG A 212 2.37 5.48 19.66
N ARG A 213 2.19 4.16 19.78
CA ARG A 213 1.91 3.25 18.66
C ARG A 213 0.44 2.84 18.67
N GLY A 214 -0.09 2.51 17.51
CA GLY A 214 -1.43 1.95 17.35
C GLY A 214 -2.43 2.88 16.68
N GLU A 215 -3.68 2.43 16.64
CA GLU A 215 -4.80 3.14 16.02
C GLU A 215 -5.30 4.32 16.86
N GLN A 216 -5.74 5.36 16.15
CA GLN A 216 -6.36 6.57 16.66
C GLN A 216 -7.32 7.16 15.59
N VAL A 217 -7.86 8.35 15.83
CA VAL A 217 -9.02 8.92 15.11
C VAL A 217 -8.68 9.86 13.96
N LEU A 218 -7.53 10.51 13.98
CA LEU A 218 -7.14 11.55 13.01
C LEU A 218 -6.34 10.97 11.85
N PRO A 219 -6.37 11.56 10.65
CA PRO A 219 -5.36 11.31 9.62
C PRO A 219 -3.92 11.35 10.17
N VAL A 220 -3.07 10.46 9.65
CA VAL A 220 -1.64 10.40 9.97
C VAL A 220 -0.86 10.96 8.79
N ILE A 221 0.10 11.84 9.07
CA ILE A 221 1.09 12.32 8.10
C ILE A 221 2.47 11.87 8.60
N LEU A 222 3.24 11.20 7.73
CA LEU A 222 4.65 10.90 7.96
C LEU A 222 5.49 11.77 7.02
N ALA A 223 6.46 12.49 7.57
CA ALA A 223 7.21 13.51 6.85
C ALA A 223 8.70 13.51 7.21
N THR A 224 9.53 14.03 6.32
CA THR A 224 10.90 14.40 6.64
C THR A 224 10.93 15.55 7.66
N PRO A 225 11.96 15.67 8.52
CA PRO A 225 12.05 16.75 9.51
C PRO A 225 12.01 18.17 8.92
N ASP A 226 12.50 18.34 7.70
CA ASP A 226 12.44 19.61 6.96
C ASP A 226 11.03 19.95 6.42
N ARG A 227 10.07 19.02 6.56
CA ARG A 227 8.67 19.12 6.13
C ARG A 227 8.49 19.24 4.61
N LEU A 228 9.54 19.00 3.83
CA LEU A 228 9.51 19.12 2.36
C LEU A 228 8.95 17.87 1.68
N HIS A 229 9.03 16.72 2.34
CA HIS A 229 8.48 15.46 1.84
C HIS A 229 7.59 14.82 2.90
N ALA A 230 6.30 14.70 2.57
CA ALA A 230 5.26 14.17 3.45
C ALA A 230 4.32 13.24 2.67
N MET A 231 3.89 12.18 3.34
CA MET A 231 2.82 11.29 2.90
C MET A 231 1.75 11.22 3.98
N GLY A 232 0.55 11.66 3.64
CA GLY A 232 -0.64 11.54 4.49
C GLY A 232 -1.57 10.44 4.02
N VAL A 233 -2.40 9.94 4.93
CA VAL A 233 -3.53 9.05 4.58
C VAL A 233 -4.84 9.57 5.13
N TYR A 234 -5.90 9.47 4.33
CA TYR A 234 -7.26 9.77 4.71
C TYR A 234 -8.23 8.79 4.08
N SER A 235 -9.35 8.52 4.74
CA SER A 235 -10.49 7.84 4.12
C SER A 235 -11.76 8.62 4.49
N PRO A 236 -12.68 8.84 3.52
CA PRO A 236 -13.98 9.42 3.83
C PRO A 236 -14.82 8.56 4.78
N ASP A 237 -14.47 7.28 4.91
CA ASP A 237 -15.19 6.31 5.73
C ASP A 237 -14.50 6.09 7.10
N LEU A 238 -13.46 6.86 7.44
CA LEU A 238 -12.75 6.79 8.73
C LEU A 238 -12.63 8.16 9.42
N PRO A 239 -12.66 8.19 10.77
CA PRO A 239 -12.67 7.05 11.68
C PRO A 239 -14.06 6.40 11.86
N ARG A 240 -14.09 5.09 12.19
CA ARG A 240 -15.30 4.36 12.61
C ARG A 240 -15.11 3.86 14.04
N ALA A 241 -16.13 4.07 14.89
CA ALA A 241 -16.10 3.69 16.31
C ALA A 241 -14.83 4.17 17.06
N GLY A 242 -14.42 5.42 16.79
CA GLY A 242 -13.30 6.07 17.49
C GLY A 242 -11.91 5.54 17.10
N ARG A 243 -11.75 4.90 15.94
CA ARG A 243 -10.45 4.46 15.42
C ARG A 243 -10.46 4.33 13.89
N GLY A 244 -9.28 4.19 13.29
CA GLY A 244 -9.14 3.92 11.87
C GLY A 244 -7.76 4.20 11.31
N TYR A 245 -7.01 5.10 11.93
CA TYR A 245 -5.68 5.49 11.47
C TYR A 245 -4.65 5.06 12.48
N GLY A 246 -3.66 4.27 12.08
CA GLY A 246 -2.58 3.87 12.98
C GLY A 246 -1.24 4.46 12.60
N ARG A 247 -0.38 4.61 13.60
CA ARG A 247 1.03 4.98 13.45
C ARG A 247 1.91 3.99 14.18
N PHE A 248 2.98 3.55 13.54
CA PHE A 248 3.96 2.61 14.07
C PHE A 248 5.36 3.02 13.63
N PHE A 249 6.36 2.60 14.39
CA PHE A 249 7.76 2.83 14.07
C PHE A 249 8.58 1.61 14.45
N TYR A 250 9.57 1.33 13.63
CA TYR A 250 10.52 0.23 13.74
C TYR A 250 11.92 0.80 13.49
N PRO A 251 13.01 0.04 13.74
CA PRO A 251 14.37 0.59 13.64
C PRO A 251 14.69 1.29 12.31
N ASP A 252 14.17 0.80 11.19
CA ASP A 252 14.50 1.31 9.85
C ASP A 252 13.31 1.74 8.99
N VAL A 253 12.09 1.69 9.53
CA VAL A 253 10.85 1.98 8.80
C VAL A 253 9.81 2.58 9.74
N VAL A 254 9.06 3.55 9.24
CA VAL A 254 7.87 4.10 9.89
C VAL A 254 6.63 3.69 9.10
N LYS A 255 5.51 3.47 9.79
CA LYS A 255 4.29 2.95 9.19
C LYS A 255 3.10 3.80 9.59
N TRP A 256 2.25 4.11 8.62
CA TRP A 256 0.84 4.42 8.86
C TRP A 256 -0.05 3.33 8.29
N ASN A 257 -1.26 3.16 8.85
CA ASN A 257 -2.28 2.32 8.23
C ASN A 257 -3.69 2.93 8.32
N CYS A 258 -4.54 2.51 7.38
CA CYS A 258 -5.96 2.82 7.22
C CYS A 258 -6.73 1.50 7.47
N VAL A 259 -7.39 1.40 8.62
CA VAL A 259 -7.91 0.14 9.18
C VAL A 259 -9.42 0.20 9.35
N PHE A 260 -10.10 -0.81 8.81
CA PHE A 260 -11.53 -1.02 8.94
C PHE A 260 -11.80 -2.26 9.78
N ARG A 261 -12.85 -2.21 10.59
CA ARG A 261 -13.21 -3.29 11.50
C ARG A 261 -14.67 -3.63 11.31
N GLU A 262 -14.93 -4.88 10.97
CA GLU A 262 -16.27 -5.40 10.73
C GLU A 262 -16.59 -6.51 11.73
N LYS A 263 -17.86 -6.65 12.05
CA LYS A 263 -18.43 -7.76 12.82
C LYS A 263 -19.32 -8.59 11.90
N ASP A 264 -19.50 -9.87 12.24
CA ASP A 264 -20.34 -10.79 11.48
C ASP A 264 -20.01 -10.79 9.98
N VAL A 265 -18.72 -10.98 9.68
CA VAL A 265 -18.19 -10.98 8.32
C VAL A 265 -18.78 -12.18 7.58
N LYS A 266 -19.43 -11.94 6.46
CA LYS A 266 -19.93 -12.97 5.56
C LYS A 266 -18.89 -13.26 4.48
N ALA A 267 -19.03 -14.40 3.81
CA ALA A 267 -18.30 -14.61 2.57
C ALA A 267 -18.77 -13.59 1.51
N GLY A 268 -17.83 -13.06 0.72
CA GLY A 268 -18.11 -12.06 -0.30
C GLY A 268 -17.20 -10.83 -0.25
N PRO A 269 -17.54 -9.78 -1.02
CA PRO A 269 -16.69 -8.62 -1.21
C PRO A 269 -16.83 -7.59 -0.08
N TYR A 270 -15.70 -7.06 0.38
CA TYR A 270 -15.59 -5.92 1.29
C TYR A 270 -14.70 -4.85 0.66
N THR A 271 -15.29 -3.71 0.31
CA THR A 271 -14.59 -2.64 -0.44
C THR A 271 -14.28 -1.45 0.46
N TYR A 272 -13.05 -0.98 0.38
CA TYR A 272 -12.56 0.17 1.15
C TYR A 272 -11.80 1.14 0.25
N ARG A 273 -11.81 2.41 0.64
CA ARG A 273 -11.15 3.49 -0.09
C ARG A 273 -10.29 4.31 0.86
N CYS A 274 -8.99 4.41 0.56
CA CYS A 274 -8.08 5.32 1.24
C CYS A 274 -7.41 6.22 0.18
N LEU A 275 -7.18 7.47 0.54
CA LEU A 275 -6.54 8.50 -0.26
C LEU A 275 -5.17 8.76 0.35
N VAL A 276 -4.13 8.51 -0.43
CA VAL A 276 -2.74 8.76 -0.04
C VAL A 276 -2.32 10.08 -0.67
N VAL A 277 -1.86 11.02 0.15
CA VAL A 277 -1.57 12.40 -0.28
C VAL A 277 -0.08 12.63 -0.19
N LEU A 278 0.53 13.15 -1.27
CA LEU A 278 1.96 13.45 -1.34
C LEU A 278 2.20 14.97 -1.41
N GLY A 279 3.35 15.43 -0.93
CA GLY A 279 3.73 16.84 -1.01
C GLY A 279 4.71 17.25 0.08
N THR A 280 4.82 18.54 0.31
CA THR A 280 5.23 19.11 1.60
C THR A 280 4.14 18.87 2.64
N VAL A 281 4.45 19.06 3.94
CA VAL A 281 3.43 18.95 4.99
C VAL A 281 2.26 19.92 4.73
N ALA A 282 2.55 21.16 4.31
CA ALA A 282 1.52 22.16 4.04
C ALA A 282 0.59 21.76 2.88
N GLU A 283 1.14 21.21 1.79
CA GLU A 283 0.34 20.72 0.65
C GLU A 283 -0.51 19.50 1.02
N VAL A 284 0.04 18.60 1.85
CA VAL A 284 -0.71 17.45 2.36
C VAL A 284 -1.88 17.93 3.23
N GLN A 285 -1.64 18.85 4.16
CA GLN A 285 -2.69 19.43 5.00
C GLN A 285 -3.78 20.11 4.19
N GLU A 286 -3.40 20.95 3.24
CA GLU A 286 -4.36 21.65 2.38
C GLU A 286 -5.21 20.67 1.56
N SER A 287 -4.59 19.63 1.03
CA SER A 287 -5.30 18.57 0.29
C SER A 287 -6.26 17.82 1.23
N LEU A 288 -5.82 17.43 2.42
CA LEU A 288 -6.65 16.75 3.42
C LEU A 288 -7.85 17.61 3.85
N ARG A 289 -7.62 18.90 4.12
CA ARG A 289 -8.67 19.87 4.48
C ARG A 289 -9.72 20.01 3.39
N ARG A 290 -9.29 20.04 2.12
CA ARG A 290 -10.18 20.12 0.95
C ARG A 290 -10.88 18.79 0.63
N LEU A 291 -10.27 17.65 0.96
CA LEU A 291 -10.84 16.31 0.78
C LEU A 291 -11.95 16.02 1.80
N VAL A 292 -11.81 16.52 3.03
CA VAL A 292 -12.87 16.46 4.03
C VAL A 292 -13.99 17.40 3.63
N LYS A 293 -15.13 16.82 3.27
CA LYS A 293 -16.36 17.61 3.15
C LYS A 293 -16.77 18.06 4.56
N PRO A 294 -17.15 19.33 4.77
CA PRO A 294 -17.78 19.74 6.02
C PRO A 294 -18.97 18.81 6.28
N ALA A 295 -19.08 18.27 7.50
CA ALA A 295 -20.30 17.59 7.90
C ALA A 295 -21.47 18.55 7.66
N ALA A 296 -22.51 18.10 6.96
CA ALA A 296 -23.74 18.87 6.89
C ALA A 296 -24.23 19.05 8.33
N ARG A 297 -24.22 20.29 8.82
CA ARG A 297 -24.76 20.64 10.13
C ARG A 297 -26.27 20.52 10.11
#